data_AF-A0ABD0NQR9-F1
#
_entry.id   AF-A0ABD0NQR9-F1
#
_cell.length_a   1.000
_cell.length_b   1.000
_cell.length_c   1.000
_cell.angle_alpha   90.00
_cell.angle_beta   90.00
_cell.angle_gamma   90.00
#
_symmetry.space_group_name_H-M   'P 1'
#
loop_
_entity.id
_entity.type
_entity.pdbx_description
1 polymer ?
#
loop_
_entity_poly.entity_id
_entity_poly.type
_entity_poly.pdbx_seq_one_letter_code
_entity_poly.pdbx_strand_id
1 'polypeptide(L)' 'MSTRPILAHSPVSPLGTAGIPTPAQLTKANAPVHIDVGGHMYTSSLATLTKYPES' A
#
# COMPACT_ATOMS: atom_id res chain seq x y z
N MET A 1 13.71 3.00 20.89
CA MET A 1 13.31 1.88 20.00
C MET A 1 12.98 2.48 18.64
N SER A 2 13.83 2.24 17.64
CA SER A 2 13.69 2.87 16.32
C SER A 2 12.68 2.07 15.50
N THR A 3 11.46 2.58 15.37
CA THR A 3 10.43 2.01 14.49
C THR A 3 10.90 2.24 13.06
N ARG A 4 11.49 1.21 12.45
CA ARG A 4 11.81 1.25 11.01
C ARG A 4 10.46 1.36 10.29
N PRO A 5 10.20 2.43 9.52
CA PRO A 5 9.01 2.45 8.68
C PRO A 5 9.16 1.27 7.71
N ILE A 6 8.25 0.32 7.80
CA ILE A 6 8.05 -0.67 6.74
C ILE A 6 7.91 0.14 5.45
N LEU A 7 8.82 -0.08 4.49
CA LEU A 7 8.71 0.50 3.16
C LEU A 7 7.42 -0.04 2.54
N ALA A 8 6.32 0.66 2.78
CA ALA A 8 5.09 0.47 2.04
C ALA A 8 5.49 0.70 0.58
N HIS A 9 5.56 -0.38 -0.19
CA HIS A 9 5.82 -0.26 -1.62
C HIS A 9 4.60 0.46 -2.18
N SER A 10 4.77 1.77 -2.41
CA SER A 10 3.78 2.59 -3.09
C SER A 10 3.42 1.93 -4.41
N PRO A 11 2.13 1.90 -4.81
CA PRO A 11 1.73 1.33 -6.09
C PRO A 11 2.59 1.96 -7.18
N VAL A 12 3.22 1.11 -8.01
CA VAL A 12 4.03 1.58 -9.13
C VAL A 12 3.11 2.43 -10.01
N SER A 13 3.44 3.71 -10.12
CA SER A 13 2.72 4.66 -10.95
C SER A 13 2.80 4.18 -12.40
N PRO A 14 1.67 4.04 -13.12
CA PRO A 14 1.71 3.57 -14.50
C PRO A 14 2.50 4.55 -15.37
N LEU A 15 3.20 4.04 -16.38
CA LEU A 15 3.96 4.87 -17.30
C LEU A 15 3.00 5.42 -18.36
N GLY A 16 2.90 6.75 -18.46
CA GLY A 16 2.12 7.42 -19.50
C GLY A 16 2.78 7.32 -20.88
N THR A 17 2.06 7.78 -21.90
CA THR A 17 2.43 7.68 -23.33
C THR A 17 3.79 8.31 -23.67
N ALA A 18 4.30 9.23 -22.85
CA ALA A 18 5.59 9.92 -23.04
C ALA A 18 6.71 9.43 -22.10
N GLY A 19 6.53 8.28 -21.43
CA GLY A 19 7.51 7.84 -20.42
C GLY A 19 7.44 8.63 -19.11
N ILE A 20 6.40 9.45 -18.94
CA ILE A 20 6.17 10.22 -17.71
C ILE A 20 5.27 9.38 -16.80
N PRO A 21 5.66 9.09 -15.54
CA PRO A 21 4.80 8.42 -14.58
C PRO A 21 3.51 9.23 -14.38
N THR A 22 2.37 8.57 -14.48
CA THR A 22 1.07 9.18 -14.14
C THR A 22 0.69 8.81 -12.71
N PRO A 23 -0.15 9.62 -12.02
CA PRO A 23 -0.64 9.26 -10.70
C PRO A 23 -1.24 7.85 -10.71
N ALA A 24 -0.93 7.06 -9.69
CA ALA A 24 -1.52 5.73 -9.53
C ALA A 24 -3.05 5.86 -9.49
N GLN A 25 -3.73 5.07 -10.31
CA GLN A 25 -5.19 5.00 -10.29
C GLN A 25 -5.67 4.45 -8.95
N LEU A 26 -6.58 5.14 -8.28
CA LEU A 26 -7.20 4.66 -7.05
C LEU A 26 -8.15 3.50 -7.37
N THR A 27 -7.97 2.38 -6.68
CA THR A 27 -8.76 1.16 -6.81
C THR A 27 -9.04 0.60 -5.42
N LYS A 28 -9.98 -0.34 -5.31
CA LYS A 28 -10.23 -1.04 -4.03
C LYS A 28 -8.98 -1.75 -3.51
N ALA A 29 -8.16 -2.30 -4.40
CA ALA A 29 -6.99 -3.09 -4.02
C ALA A 29 -5.85 -2.25 -3.40
N ASN A 30 -5.66 -1.01 -3.85
CA ASN A 30 -4.60 -0.11 -3.40
C ASN A 30 -5.09 1.04 -2.49
N ALA A 31 -6.39 1.09 -2.20
CA ALA A 31 -6.95 2.05 -1.25
C ALA A 31 -6.31 1.87 0.14
N PRO A 32 -6.11 2.97 0.89
CA PRO A 32 -5.57 2.90 2.24
C PRO A 32 -6.48 2.10 3.17
N VAL A 33 -5.88 1.21 3.95
CA VAL A 33 -6.52 0.46 5.03
C VAL A 33 -5.85 0.83 6.34
N HIS A 34 -6.61 1.38 7.27
CA HIS A 34 -6.14 1.69 8.62
C HIS A 34 -6.37 0.51 9.55
N ILE A 35 -5.32 0.06 10.23
CA ILE A 35 -5.37 -1.08 11.16
C ILE A 35 -4.83 -0.62 12.51
N ASP A 36 -5.58 -0.88 13.58
CA ASP A 36 -5.10 -0.73 14.95
C ASP A 36 -4.64 -2.10 15.48
N VAL A 37 -3.37 -2.19 15.86
CA VAL A 37 -2.79 -3.40 16.47
C VAL A 37 -2.17 -3.04 17.82
N GLY A 38 -2.91 -3.32 18.89
CA GLY A 38 -2.46 -3.08 20.26
C GLY A 38 -2.13 -1.61 20.57
N GLY A 39 -2.83 -0.67 19.94
CA GLY A 39 -2.59 0.77 20.10
C GLY A 39 -1.62 1.38 19.07
N HIS A 40 -1.09 0.58 18.14
CA HIS A 40 -0.30 1.09 17.01
C HIS A 40 -1.14 1.13 15.74
N MET A 41 -1.19 2.31 15.11
CA MET A 41 -1.87 2.52 13.83
C MET A 41 -0.94 2.16 12.67
N TYR A 42 -1.35 1.17 11.87
CA TYR A 42 -0.72 0.82 10.61
C TYR A 42 -1.58 1.28 9.44
N THR A 43 -0.92 1.59 8.31
CA THR A 43 -1.57 1.85 7.04
C THR A 43 -1.07 0.86 6.01
N SER A 44 -1.99 0.12 5.39
CA SER A 44 -1.72 -0.90 4.37
C SER A 44 -2.71 -0.79 3.21
N SER A 45 -2.82 -1.83 2.38
CA SER A 45 -3.79 -1.95 1.29
C SER A 45 -4.40 -3.36 1.27
N LEU A 46 -5.57 -3.53 0.66
CA LEU A 46 -6.19 -4.86 0.53
C LEU A 46 -5.28 -5.84 -0.24
N ALA A 47 -4.61 -5.38 -1.29
CA ALA A 47 -3.67 -6.20 -2.06
C ALA A 47 -2.54 -6.77 -1.21
N THR A 48 -2.07 -6.02 -0.22
CA THR A 48 -1.03 -6.47 0.72
C THR A 48 -1.60 -7.46 1.74
N LEU A 49 -2.74 -7.14 2.33
CA LEU A 49 -3.34 -7.93 3.41
C LEU A 49 -3.86 -9.29 2.93
N THR A 50 -4.37 -9.38 1.70
CA THR A 50 -4.90 -10.62 1.14
C THR A 50 -3.90 -11.34 0.24
N LYS A 51 -2.61 -10.98 0.28
CA LYS A 51 -1.57 -11.61 -0.54
C LYS A 51 -1.43 -13.10 -0.26
N TYR A 52 -1.65 -13.50 0.99
CA TYR A 52 -1.63 -14.88 1.45
C TYR A 52 -2.98 -15.18 2.11
N PRO A 53 -4.00 -15.64 1.35
CA PRO A 53 -5.36 -15.82 1.88
C PRO A 53 -5.47 -16.96 2.90
N GLU A 54 -4.51 -17.87 2.93
CA GLU A 54 -4.45 -19.02 3.85
C GLU A 54 -3.75 -18.70 5.19
N SER A 55 -3.50 -17.42 5.49
CA SER A 55 -2.82 -16.96 6.71
C SER A 55 -3.74 -16.73 7.90
#